data_AF-A0ABC8ZY98-F1
#
_entry.id   AF-A0ABC8ZY98-F1
#
_cell.length_a   1.000
_cell.length_b   1.000
_cell.length_c   1.000
_cell.angle_alpha   90.00
_cell.angle_beta   90.00
_cell.angle_gamma   90.00
#
_symmetry.space_group_name_H-M   'P 1'
#
loop_
_entity.id
_entity.type
_entity.pdbx_description
1 polymer ?
#
loop_
_entity_poly.entity_id
_entity_poly.type
_entity_poly.pdbx_seq_one_letter_code
_entity_poly.pdbx_strand_id
1 'polypeptide(L)'
;MQPYRDRPNEGTLAIFTEFSPMADPAFEPGRPGESAIELGRVIDRGLRESRAVDMESLCVVAGKHVWSVRVDLHILDNGGNLIDAANIAALAALSTFRRPECTVGGDDGQQVIVHDPEVRDPIPLTIHHMPIAVTFAYFGEGNIVVVDPTYKEEAVMGGRMTATINSNGDICSIQKAGGEGVMSSVVMQCLRIASVKAADITSKIKKAVDSYTTEKALKKVKRLPTSLPQKINVTDVTMEDKGDGELETQTVKTPSDVQEKSKGDEDHQNIKGNSSLTGDRIAKHKKTSTCIGGPSN
;
A
#
# COMPACT_ATOMS: atom_id res chain seq x y z
N MET A 1 21.48 7.73 -10.78
CA MET A 1 22.36 8.45 -9.82
C MET A 1 23.51 7.54 -9.41
N GLN A 2 24.60 8.09 -8.89
CA GLN A 2 25.59 7.29 -8.14
C GLN A 2 25.07 7.11 -6.70
N PRO A 3 25.17 5.92 -6.09
CA PRO A 3 24.76 5.71 -4.70
C PRO A 3 25.71 6.40 -3.70
N TYR A 4 25.24 6.52 -2.45
CA TYR A 4 26.10 6.93 -1.33
C TYR A 4 27.20 5.89 -1.07
N ARG A 5 28.40 6.36 -0.68
CA ARG A 5 29.56 5.48 -0.42
C ARG A 5 29.30 4.45 0.68
N ASP A 6 28.52 4.83 1.68
CA ASP A 6 28.19 3.97 2.83
C ASP A 6 27.15 2.90 2.50
N ARG A 7 26.41 3.07 1.39
CA ARG A 7 25.35 2.17 0.92
C ARG A 7 25.36 2.02 -0.61
N PRO A 8 26.37 1.34 -1.19
CA PRO A 8 26.52 1.21 -2.64
C PRO A 8 25.42 0.37 -3.31
N ASN A 9 24.61 -0.36 -2.53
CA ASN A 9 23.59 -1.30 -3.01
C ASN A 9 22.15 -0.78 -2.82
N GLU A 10 21.96 0.42 -2.28
CA GLU A 10 20.64 1.02 -2.07
C GLU A 10 20.41 2.21 -3.01
N GLY A 11 19.20 2.28 -3.57
CA GLY A 11 18.67 3.51 -4.17
C GLY A 11 18.31 4.56 -3.12
N THR A 12 17.86 5.72 -3.60
CA THR A 12 17.59 6.87 -2.73
C THR A 12 16.15 7.35 -2.87
N LEU A 13 15.42 7.40 -1.74
CA LEU A 13 14.16 8.12 -1.64
C LEU A 13 14.41 9.49 -1.00
N ALA A 14 13.82 10.54 -1.57
CA ALA A 14 13.79 11.88 -1.01
C ALA A 14 12.39 12.50 -1.17
N ILE A 15 11.91 13.17 -0.12
CA ILE A 15 10.60 13.82 -0.08
C ILE A 15 10.79 15.33 0.03
N PHE A 16 10.06 16.09 -0.79
CA PHE A 16 10.03 17.54 -0.76
C PHE A 16 8.59 18.01 -0.57
N THR A 17 8.42 19.04 0.25
CA THR A 17 7.14 19.66 0.59
C THR A 17 7.16 21.12 0.13
N GLU A 18 6.25 21.48 -0.77
CA GLU A 18 6.12 22.83 -1.30
C GLU A 18 4.81 23.44 -0.84
N PHE A 19 4.90 24.52 -0.08
CA PHE A 19 3.76 25.28 0.41
C PHE A 19 3.50 26.44 -0.55
N SER A 20 2.34 26.42 -1.21
CA SER A 20 1.92 27.50 -2.10
C SER A 20 1.13 28.56 -1.33
N PRO A 21 1.33 29.87 -1.58
CA PRO A 21 0.46 30.93 -1.06
C PRO A 21 -1.01 30.79 -1.51
N MET A 22 -1.29 29.90 -2.47
CA MET A 22 -2.64 29.52 -2.88
C MET A 22 -3.37 28.69 -1.82
N ALA A 23 -2.64 27.92 -1.01
CA ALA A 23 -3.22 27.04 0.00
C ALA A 23 -3.53 27.77 1.32
N ASP A 24 -2.69 28.74 1.69
CA ASP A 24 -2.87 29.58 2.87
C ASP A 24 -2.16 30.92 2.62
N PRO A 25 -2.82 32.08 2.82
CA PRO A 25 -2.18 33.40 2.75
C PRO A 25 -1.01 33.59 3.75
N ALA A 26 -0.89 32.75 4.78
CA ALA A 26 0.24 32.75 5.71
C ALA A 26 1.51 32.05 5.16
N PHE A 27 1.43 31.37 4.01
CA PHE A 27 2.59 30.69 3.41
C PHE A 27 3.39 31.63 2.50
N GLU A 28 4.58 32.04 2.94
CA GLU A 28 5.50 32.83 2.10
C GLU A 28 6.12 31.98 0.98
N PRO A 29 6.17 32.47 -0.28
CA PRO A 29 6.80 31.73 -1.38
C PRO A 29 8.34 31.84 -1.30
N GLY A 30 9.03 30.69 -1.31
CA GLY A 30 10.48 30.61 -1.45
C GLY A 30 11.16 29.78 -0.36
N ARG A 31 11.47 30.39 0.79
CA ARG A 31 12.07 29.65 1.92
C ARG A 31 10.99 28.78 2.57
N PRO A 32 11.18 27.45 2.70
CA PRO A 32 10.22 26.62 3.41
C PRO A 32 10.15 27.04 4.88
N GLY A 33 8.95 27.40 5.34
CA GLY A 33 8.68 27.71 6.75
C GLY A 33 8.77 26.48 7.66
N GLU A 34 8.75 26.69 8.97
CA GLU A 34 8.94 25.63 9.97
C GLU A 34 7.94 24.48 9.80
N SER A 35 6.67 24.78 9.54
CA SER A 35 5.62 23.78 9.28
C SER A 35 5.89 22.91 8.05
N ALA A 36 6.49 23.46 6.98
CA ALA A 36 6.84 22.71 5.78
C ALA A 36 8.05 21.80 6.02
N ILE A 37 9.02 22.28 6.80
CA ILE A 37 10.20 21.52 7.24
C ILE A 37 9.79 20.40 8.20
N GLU A 38 8.86 20.66 9.13
CA GLU A 38 8.29 19.62 10.00
C GLU A 38 7.57 18.55 9.17
N LEU A 39 6.65 18.96 8.28
CA LEU A 39 5.88 18.04 7.44
C LEU A 39 6.79 17.09 6.64
N GLY A 40 7.78 17.63 5.92
CA GLY A 40 8.72 16.84 5.13
C GLY A 40 9.51 15.85 5.99
N ARG A 41 9.93 16.27 7.21
CA ARG A 41 10.66 15.41 8.15
C ARG A 41 9.78 14.33 8.77
N VAL A 42 8.52 14.61 9.10
CA VAL A 42 7.57 13.60 9.64
C VAL A 42 7.36 12.49 8.62
N ILE A 43 7.10 12.85 7.37
CA ILE A 43 6.81 11.87 6.31
C ILE A 43 8.08 11.11 5.89
N ASP A 44 9.22 11.79 5.72
CA ASP A 44 10.49 11.11 5.39
C ASP A 44 10.87 10.10 6.47
N ARG A 45 10.76 10.52 7.75
CA ARG A 45 10.96 9.63 8.90
C ARG A 45 10.00 8.45 8.88
N GLY A 46 8.70 8.70 8.69
CA GLY A 46 7.67 7.65 8.61
C GLY A 46 7.92 6.62 7.50
N LEU A 47 8.34 7.04 6.30
CA LEU A 47 8.64 6.12 5.20
C LEU A 47 10.02 5.43 5.32
N ARG A 48 11.01 6.12 5.91
CA ARG A 48 12.41 5.65 6.00
C ARG A 48 12.67 4.76 7.21
N GLU A 49 12.20 5.12 8.40
CA GLU A 49 12.33 4.29 9.61
C GLU A 49 11.57 2.96 9.46
N SER A 50 10.41 3.00 8.79
CA SER A 50 9.62 1.80 8.51
C SER A 50 10.19 0.92 7.41
N ARG A 51 11.04 1.44 6.50
CA ARG A 51 11.44 0.79 5.23
C ARG A 51 10.25 0.43 4.32
N ALA A 52 9.28 1.34 4.19
CA ALA A 52 8.07 1.09 3.39
C ALA A 52 8.35 0.75 1.91
N VAL A 53 9.38 1.36 1.32
CA VAL A 53 9.83 1.13 -0.06
C VAL A 53 11.14 0.35 -0.05
N ASP A 54 11.23 -0.67 -0.90
CA ASP A 54 12.43 -1.48 -1.10
C ASP A 54 13.52 -0.68 -1.84
N MET A 55 14.54 -0.23 -1.10
CA MET A 55 15.67 0.52 -1.67
C MET A 55 16.68 -0.38 -2.40
N GLU A 56 16.69 -1.69 -2.14
CA GLU A 56 17.61 -2.63 -2.78
C GLU A 56 17.12 -2.94 -4.22
N SER A 57 15.79 -3.03 -4.43
CA SER A 57 15.14 -3.11 -5.75
C SER A 57 15.36 -1.89 -6.67
N LEU A 58 15.92 -0.80 -6.13
CA LEU A 58 16.29 0.42 -6.84
C LEU A 58 17.76 0.44 -7.29
N CYS A 59 18.57 -0.55 -6.89
CA CYS A 59 19.92 -0.70 -7.42
C CYS A 59 19.91 -1.34 -8.82
N VAL A 60 20.75 -0.84 -9.73
CA VAL A 60 20.93 -1.40 -11.09
C VAL A 60 22.34 -1.95 -11.25
N VAL A 61 23.36 -1.17 -10.87
CA VAL A 61 24.76 -1.59 -10.81
C VAL A 61 25.36 -1.07 -9.50
N ALA A 62 25.72 -1.98 -8.60
CA ALA A 62 26.25 -1.66 -7.27
C ALA A 62 27.43 -0.67 -7.33
N GLY A 63 27.41 0.36 -6.49
CA GLY A 63 28.43 1.41 -6.41
C GLY A 63 28.48 2.39 -7.59
N LYS A 64 27.73 2.15 -8.68
CA LYS A 64 27.77 2.95 -9.92
C LYS A 64 26.44 3.58 -10.28
N HIS A 65 25.38 2.79 -10.39
CA HIS A 65 24.09 3.23 -10.93
C HIS A 65 22.92 2.70 -10.08
N VAL A 66 22.25 3.63 -9.40
CA VAL A 66 21.00 3.38 -8.67
C VAL A 66 19.92 4.40 -9.07
N TRP A 67 18.67 3.99 -8.90
CA TRP A 67 17.52 4.88 -9.03
C TRP A 67 17.42 5.83 -7.83
N SER A 68 16.97 7.05 -8.10
CA SER A 68 16.61 8.06 -7.10
C SER A 68 15.13 8.38 -7.29
N VAL A 69 14.31 8.02 -6.32
CA VAL A 69 12.88 8.35 -6.29
C VAL A 69 12.73 9.68 -5.55
N ARG A 70 12.16 10.68 -6.23
CA ARG A 70 11.77 11.96 -5.65
C ARG A 70 10.25 11.98 -5.52
N VAL A 71 9.75 12.37 -4.35
CA VAL A 71 8.32 12.58 -4.10
C VAL A 71 8.11 14.06 -3.78
N ASP A 72 7.38 14.76 -4.64
CA ASP A 72 7.04 16.16 -4.49
C ASP A 72 5.60 16.31 -4.00
N LEU A 73 5.43 17.01 -2.88
CA LEU A 73 4.15 17.21 -2.19
C LEU A 73 3.81 18.70 -2.21
N HIS A 74 3.02 19.11 -3.21
CA HIS A 74 2.52 20.48 -3.32
C HIS A 74 1.19 20.60 -2.56
N ILE A 75 1.12 21.48 -1.56
CA ILE A 75 -0.13 21.77 -0.83
C ILE A 75 -0.95 22.78 -1.64
N LEU A 76 -2.23 22.45 -1.87
CA LEU A 76 -3.15 23.24 -2.72
C LEU A 76 -4.20 24.03 -1.94
N ASP A 77 -4.61 23.53 -0.77
CA ASP A 77 -5.62 24.09 0.14
C ASP A 77 -5.29 23.65 1.57
N ASN A 78 -5.51 24.50 2.58
CA ASN A 78 -5.16 24.25 3.98
C ASN A 78 -6.41 24.04 4.86
N GLY A 79 -7.07 22.90 4.71
CA GLY A 79 -8.23 22.51 5.53
C GLY A 79 -7.92 22.11 6.98
N GLY A 80 -6.64 22.01 7.35
CA GLY A 80 -6.15 21.38 8.58
C GLY A 80 -5.52 20.01 8.32
N ASN A 81 -4.80 19.48 9.31
CA ASN A 81 -4.16 18.16 9.33
C ASN A 81 -3.38 17.79 8.04
N LEU A 82 -2.52 18.72 7.59
CA LEU A 82 -1.68 18.51 6.41
C LEU A 82 -0.78 17.27 6.50
N ILE A 83 -0.46 16.79 7.71
CA ILE A 83 0.44 15.65 7.97
C ILE A 83 -0.17 14.34 7.47
N ASP A 84 -1.38 14.01 7.90
CA ASP A 84 -2.01 12.74 7.53
C ASP A 84 -2.39 12.77 6.03
N ALA A 85 -2.90 13.91 5.54
CA ALA A 85 -3.26 14.11 4.14
C ALA A 85 -2.06 13.95 3.19
N ALA A 86 -0.93 14.60 3.49
CA ALA A 86 0.28 14.50 2.67
C ALA A 86 0.95 13.12 2.77
N ASN A 87 0.87 12.44 3.92
CA ASN A 87 1.33 11.05 4.05
C ASN A 87 0.49 10.08 3.18
N ILE A 88 -0.83 10.23 3.18
CA ILE A 88 -1.74 9.45 2.31
C ILE A 88 -1.43 9.73 0.83
N ALA A 89 -1.21 11.00 0.46
CA ALA A 89 -0.82 11.38 -0.90
C ALA A 89 0.52 10.75 -1.33
N ALA A 90 1.54 10.79 -0.46
CA ALA A 90 2.85 10.18 -0.72
C ALA A 90 2.75 8.67 -0.96
N LEU A 91 1.98 7.95 -0.13
CA LEU A 91 1.77 6.50 -0.27
C LEU A 91 0.98 6.15 -1.54
N ALA A 92 -0.07 6.92 -1.87
CA ALA A 92 -0.83 6.73 -3.09
C ALA A 92 0.01 7.00 -4.35
N ALA A 93 0.85 8.04 -4.33
CA ALA A 93 1.81 8.35 -5.39
C ALA A 93 2.81 7.19 -5.58
N LEU A 94 3.49 6.76 -4.50
CA LEU A 94 4.45 5.64 -4.56
C LEU A 94 3.80 4.33 -5.06
N SER A 95 2.56 4.05 -4.64
CA SER A 95 1.82 2.82 -5.03
C SER A 95 1.36 2.84 -6.49
N THR A 96 1.09 4.02 -7.06
CA THR A 96 0.64 4.18 -8.46
C THR A 96 1.78 4.48 -9.44
N PHE A 97 2.92 4.95 -8.94
CA PHE A 97 4.15 5.19 -9.70
C PHE A 97 4.69 3.90 -10.34
N ARG A 98 5.28 4.04 -11.54
CA ARG A 98 5.93 2.96 -12.27
C ARG A 98 7.24 3.52 -12.84
N ARG A 99 8.38 2.86 -12.58
CA ARG A 99 9.68 3.24 -13.16
C ARG A 99 9.84 2.64 -14.56
N PRO A 100 10.53 3.32 -15.50
CA PRO A 100 10.90 2.68 -16.75
C PRO A 100 11.79 1.46 -16.50
N GLU A 101 11.73 0.48 -17.40
CA GLU A 101 12.62 -0.67 -17.35
C GLU A 101 14.03 -0.26 -17.81
N CYS A 102 15.04 -0.85 -17.18
CA CYS A 102 16.44 -0.67 -17.57
C CYS A 102 17.10 -2.03 -17.79
N THR A 103 17.74 -2.21 -18.95
CA THR A 103 18.66 -3.33 -19.16
C THR A 103 20.09 -2.92 -18.85
N VAL A 104 20.88 -3.88 -18.38
CA VAL A 104 22.33 -3.76 -18.23
C VAL A 104 22.99 -4.46 -19.41
N GLY A 105 23.98 -3.82 -20.04
CA GLY A 105 24.65 -4.31 -21.23
C GLY A 105 26.07 -3.76 -21.41
N GLY A 106 26.62 -4.01 -22.60
CA GLY A 106 28.04 -3.87 -22.89
C GLY A 106 28.88 -5.01 -22.28
N ASP A 107 30.05 -5.28 -22.84
CA ASP A 107 30.89 -6.43 -22.47
C ASP A 107 31.36 -6.39 -21.00
N ASP A 108 31.47 -5.18 -20.44
CA ASP A 108 31.82 -4.92 -19.03
C ASP A 108 30.65 -5.10 -18.04
N GLY A 109 29.42 -5.35 -18.51
CA GLY A 109 28.21 -5.47 -17.68
C GLY A 109 27.84 -4.19 -16.91
N GLN A 110 28.12 -3.01 -17.48
CA GLN A 110 28.07 -1.73 -16.76
C GLN A 110 27.28 -0.62 -17.47
N GLN A 111 26.99 -0.75 -18.77
CA GLN A 111 26.20 0.25 -19.48
C GLN A 111 24.71 0.02 -19.16
N VAL A 112 24.00 1.07 -18.75
CA VAL A 112 22.57 0.97 -18.41
C VAL A 112 21.75 1.62 -19.51
N ILE A 113 20.97 0.81 -20.22
CA ILE A 113 20.03 1.26 -21.26
C ILE A 113 18.65 1.36 -20.61
N VAL A 114 18.16 2.59 -20.44
CA VAL A 114 16.78 2.84 -20.02
C VAL A 114 15.88 2.71 -21.24
N HIS A 115 14.77 1.98 -21.11
CA HIS A 115 13.78 1.82 -22.17
C HIS A 115 12.60 2.76 -21.95
N ASP A 116 12.16 3.41 -23.03
CA ASP A 116 10.98 4.26 -23.02
C ASP A 116 9.70 3.45 -22.71
N PRO A 117 8.69 4.08 -22.07
CA PRO A 117 7.45 3.43 -21.64
C PRO A 117 6.54 2.96 -22.80
N GLU A 118 6.91 3.25 -24.04
CA GLU A 118 6.28 2.74 -25.26
C GLU A 118 6.96 1.48 -25.80
N VAL A 119 8.24 1.25 -25.45
CA VAL A 119 9.06 0.12 -25.89
C VAL A 119 9.01 -1.04 -24.89
N ARG A 120 8.96 -0.73 -23.58
CA ARG A 120 8.79 -1.72 -22.51
C ARG A 120 7.84 -1.23 -21.43
N ASP A 121 7.17 -2.17 -20.77
CA ASP A 121 6.12 -1.86 -19.80
C ASP A 121 6.69 -1.38 -18.45
N PRO A 122 6.34 -0.17 -17.96
CA PRO A 122 6.89 0.37 -16.72
C PRO A 122 6.61 -0.47 -15.47
N ILE A 123 7.67 -0.74 -14.71
CA ILE A 123 7.71 -1.66 -13.56
C ILE A 123 7.26 -0.94 -12.27
N PRO A 124 6.43 -1.57 -11.41
CA PRO A 124 6.07 -1.02 -10.10
C PRO A 124 7.26 -0.91 -9.13
N LEU A 125 7.11 -0.05 -8.12
CA LEU A 125 7.96 -0.09 -6.94
C LEU A 125 7.52 -1.23 -6.03
N THR A 126 8.48 -1.95 -5.46
CA THR A 126 8.23 -2.90 -4.37
C THR A 126 7.97 -2.11 -3.09
N ILE A 127 6.75 -2.17 -2.59
CA ILE A 127 6.32 -1.58 -1.32
C ILE A 127 6.02 -2.74 -0.36
N HIS A 128 6.78 -2.85 0.72
CA HIS A 128 6.58 -3.94 1.68
C HIS A 128 5.30 -3.75 2.50
N HIS A 129 4.98 -2.50 2.88
CA HIS A 129 3.83 -2.16 3.71
C HIS A 129 3.55 -0.64 3.71
N MET A 130 2.40 -0.22 4.26
CA MET A 130 1.94 1.18 4.24
C MET A 130 1.89 1.80 5.65
N PRO A 131 2.86 2.65 6.02
CA PRO A 131 2.86 3.40 7.29
C PRO A 131 1.90 4.61 7.24
N ILE A 132 0.74 4.51 7.89
CA ILE A 132 -0.26 5.58 7.94
C ILE A 132 0.04 6.51 9.13
N ALA A 133 0.23 7.81 8.86
CA ALA A 133 0.17 8.86 9.88
C ALA A 133 -1.28 9.07 10.33
N VAL A 134 -1.48 9.16 11.65
CA VAL A 134 -2.73 9.56 12.30
C VAL A 134 -2.42 10.62 13.36
N THR A 135 -3.03 11.79 13.24
CA THR A 135 -2.77 12.96 14.07
C THR A 135 -3.90 13.25 15.05
N PHE A 136 -3.50 13.50 16.31
CA PHE A 136 -4.35 13.80 17.44
C PHE A 136 -4.08 15.21 17.93
N ALA A 137 -5.13 16.01 18.13
CA ALA A 137 -5.06 17.31 18.79
C ALA A 137 -5.54 17.21 20.25
N TYR A 138 -4.88 17.94 21.13
CA TYR A 138 -5.16 17.99 22.57
C TYR A 138 -5.73 19.36 22.96
N PHE A 139 -6.76 19.35 23.81
CA PHE A 139 -7.39 20.57 24.32
C PHE A 139 -7.62 20.46 25.83
N GLY A 140 -7.39 21.58 26.54
CA GLY A 140 -7.67 21.72 27.96
C GLY A 140 -6.83 20.80 28.83
N GLU A 141 -5.51 21.01 28.84
CA GLU A 141 -4.52 20.21 29.59
C GLU A 141 -4.59 18.71 29.23
N GLY A 142 -4.80 18.41 27.94
CA GLY A 142 -4.92 17.04 27.43
C GLY A 142 -6.15 16.24 27.85
N ASN A 143 -7.16 16.87 28.47
CA ASN A 143 -8.40 16.19 28.89
C ASN A 143 -9.30 15.81 27.70
N ILE A 144 -9.27 16.60 26.62
CA ILE A 144 -10.03 16.34 25.39
C ILE A 144 -9.05 16.00 24.27
N VAL A 145 -9.36 14.94 23.53
CA VAL A 145 -8.57 14.47 22.38
C VAL A 145 -9.48 14.44 21.14
N VAL A 146 -9.07 15.12 20.09
CA VAL A 146 -9.70 15.07 18.76
C VAL A 146 -8.75 14.33 17.80
N VAL A 147 -9.32 13.61 16.83
CA VAL A 147 -8.58 12.97 15.74
C VAL A 147 -8.93 13.72 14.46
N ASP A 148 -7.95 13.95 13.58
CA ASP A 148 -8.15 14.67 12.31
C ASP A 148 -8.65 16.13 12.51
N PRO A 149 -7.86 17.00 13.16
CA PRO A 149 -8.27 18.36 13.50
C PRO A 149 -8.40 19.25 12.26
N THR A 150 -9.51 19.97 12.15
CA THR A 150 -9.70 21.01 11.12
C THR A 150 -8.83 22.24 11.40
N TYR A 151 -8.63 23.09 10.40
CA TYR A 151 -7.87 24.36 10.51
C TYR A 151 -8.25 25.22 11.73
N LYS A 152 -9.55 25.25 12.09
CA LYS A 152 -10.05 26.00 13.26
C LYS A 152 -9.72 25.34 14.59
N GLU A 153 -9.59 24.01 14.61
CA GLU A 153 -9.23 23.23 15.79
C GLU A 153 -7.70 23.24 15.99
N GLU A 154 -6.91 23.15 14.91
CA GLU A 154 -5.46 23.36 14.97
C GLU A 154 -5.09 24.78 15.46
N ALA A 155 -5.89 25.79 15.12
CA ALA A 155 -5.70 27.16 15.60
C ALA A 155 -5.93 27.37 17.12
N VAL A 156 -6.55 26.40 17.82
CA VAL A 156 -6.87 26.51 19.26
C VAL A 156 -6.42 25.29 20.10
N MET A 157 -5.61 24.39 19.52
CA MET A 157 -5.09 23.22 20.24
C MET A 157 -3.97 23.57 21.21
N GLY A 158 -3.96 22.94 22.39
CA GLY A 158 -2.86 23.05 23.36
C GLY A 158 -1.62 22.26 22.94
N GLY A 159 -1.75 21.32 21.99
CA GLY A 159 -0.66 20.59 21.36
C GLY A 159 -1.16 19.46 20.47
N ARG A 160 -0.25 18.82 19.71
CA ARG A 160 -0.58 17.66 18.86
C ARG A 160 0.38 16.49 19.01
N MET A 161 -0.10 15.29 18.69
CA MET A 161 0.71 14.10 18.48
C MET A 161 0.32 13.40 17.19
N THR A 162 1.27 13.21 16.29
CA THR A 162 1.15 12.30 15.14
C THR A 162 1.74 10.94 15.52
N ALA A 163 1.04 9.85 15.22
CA ALA A 163 1.55 8.49 15.28
C ALA A 163 1.54 7.87 13.89
N THR A 164 2.69 7.38 13.43
CA THR A 164 2.82 6.64 12.17
C THR A 164 2.71 5.15 12.48
N ILE A 165 1.66 4.47 12.02
CA ILE A 165 1.38 3.06 12.30
C ILE A 165 1.20 2.27 11.00
N ASN A 166 1.81 1.10 10.94
CA ASN A 166 1.80 0.21 9.80
C ASN A 166 0.49 -0.60 9.68
N SER A 167 0.23 -1.17 8.50
CA SER A 167 -0.92 -2.07 8.27
C SER A 167 -0.97 -3.31 9.18
N ASN A 168 0.16 -3.65 9.80
CA ASN A 168 0.32 -4.78 10.70
C ASN A 168 0.03 -4.42 12.18
N GLY A 169 -0.17 -3.13 12.49
CA GLY A 169 -0.25 -2.61 13.86
C GLY A 169 1.08 -2.13 14.44
N ASP A 170 2.21 -2.38 13.77
CA ASP A 170 3.53 -1.92 14.19
C ASP A 170 3.61 -0.38 14.19
N ILE A 171 4.14 0.21 15.27
CA ILE A 171 4.37 1.65 15.36
C ILE A 171 5.71 1.97 14.69
N CYS A 172 5.68 2.76 13.61
CA CYS A 172 6.88 3.16 12.88
C CYS A 172 7.53 4.40 13.51
N SER A 173 6.73 5.41 13.84
CA SER A 173 7.21 6.67 14.41
C SER A 173 6.13 7.32 15.29
N ILE A 174 6.55 8.12 16.27
CA ILE A 174 5.67 9.02 17.03
C ILE A 174 6.32 10.41 17.03
N GLN A 175 5.50 11.46 16.92
CA GLN A 175 5.91 12.85 17.04
C GLN A 175 4.91 13.62 17.90
N LYS A 176 5.31 14.04 19.10
CA LYS A 176 4.57 15.05 19.87
C LYS A 176 5.17 16.42 19.57
N ALA A 177 4.46 17.23 18.80
CA ALA A 177 4.94 18.54 18.36
C ALA A 177 4.64 19.61 19.42
N GLY A 178 5.59 19.82 20.33
CA GLY A 178 5.50 20.85 21.39
C GLY A 178 4.25 20.71 22.28
N GLY A 179 3.77 21.82 22.81
CA GLY A 179 2.48 21.93 23.51
C GLY A 179 2.35 21.24 24.87
N GLU A 180 1.13 21.28 25.40
CA GLU A 180 0.70 20.75 26.72
C GLU A 180 1.26 19.36 27.07
N GLY A 181 1.50 19.11 28.36
CA GLY A 181 1.86 17.77 28.84
C GLY A 181 0.71 16.77 28.67
N VAL A 182 1.00 15.56 28.21
CA VAL A 182 -0.02 14.50 27.99
C VAL A 182 0.36 13.26 28.80
N MET A 183 -0.61 12.69 29.51
CA MET A 183 -0.39 11.48 30.31
C MET A 183 -0.15 10.26 29.41
N SER A 184 0.77 9.37 29.82
CA SER A 184 1.10 8.13 29.09
C SER A 184 -0.12 7.23 28.85
N SER A 185 -1.09 7.21 29.77
CA SER A 185 -2.38 6.54 29.61
C SER A 185 -3.17 7.02 28.38
N VAL A 186 -3.20 8.34 28.15
CA VAL A 186 -3.86 8.97 26.99
C VAL A 186 -3.10 8.66 25.70
N VAL A 187 -1.76 8.73 25.71
CA VAL A 187 -0.92 8.34 24.56
C VAL A 187 -1.19 6.88 24.15
N MET A 188 -1.25 5.96 25.12
CA MET A 188 -1.57 4.55 24.86
C MET A 188 -3.01 4.32 24.38
N GLN A 189 -3.94 5.22 24.70
CA GLN A 189 -5.30 5.21 24.14
C GLN A 189 -5.30 5.73 22.69
N CYS A 190 -4.61 6.84 22.40
CA CYS A 190 -4.44 7.37 21.04
C CYS A 190 -3.84 6.30 20.11
N LEU A 191 -2.78 5.61 20.53
CA LEU A 191 -2.13 4.57 19.71
C LEU A 191 -3.07 3.39 19.36
N ARG A 192 -3.98 3.01 20.26
CA ARG A 192 -5.02 1.98 19.99
C ARG A 192 -6.10 2.46 19.03
N ILE A 193 -6.41 3.76 19.03
CA ILE A 193 -7.33 4.36 18.06
C ILE A 193 -6.64 4.48 16.69
N ALA A 194 -5.37 4.89 16.68
CA ALA A 194 -4.55 5.04 15.49
C ALA A 194 -4.37 3.72 14.73
N SER A 195 -4.14 2.58 15.40
CA SER A 195 -3.98 1.30 14.70
C SER A 195 -5.25 0.84 13.98
N VAL A 196 -6.43 1.07 14.57
CA VAL A 196 -7.72 0.82 13.91
C VAL A 196 -7.90 1.76 12.71
N LYS A 197 -7.62 3.07 12.87
CA LYS A 197 -7.72 4.05 11.77
C LYS A 197 -6.72 3.80 10.64
N ALA A 198 -5.49 3.38 10.96
CA ALA A 198 -4.48 3.00 9.98
C ALA A 198 -4.93 1.80 9.12
N ALA A 199 -5.59 0.80 9.72
CA ALA A 199 -6.17 -0.32 9.00
C ALA A 199 -7.32 0.12 8.07
N ASP A 200 -8.25 0.96 8.56
CA ASP A 200 -9.33 1.54 7.76
C ASP A 200 -8.81 2.33 6.54
N ILE A 201 -7.84 3.23 6.78
CA ILE A 201 -7.22 4.07 5.75
C ILE A 201 -6.44 3.22 4.75
N THR A 202 -5.65 2.24 5.20
CA THR A 202 -4.95 1.29 4.32
C THR A 202 -5.93 0.53 3.43
N SER A 203 -7.08 0.11 3.96
CA SER A 203 -8.13 -0.56 3.17
C SER A 203 -8.68 0.34 2.05
N LYS A 204 -8.89 1.63 2.34
CA LYS A 204 -9.34 2.63 1.35
C LYS A 204 -8.27 2.89 0.28
N ILE A 205 -7.01 3.08 0.68
CA ILE A 205 -5.89 3.32 -0.26
C ILE A 205 -5.73 2.14 -1.21
N LYS A 206 -5.69 0.89 -0.70
CA LYS A 206 -5.59 -0.32 -1.55
C LYS A 206 -6.70 -0.35 -2.60
N LYS A 207 -7.96 -0.24 -2.18
CA LYS A 207 -9.13 -0.23 -3.09
C LYS A 207 -9.05 0.84 -4.18
N ALA A 208 -8.56 2.04 -3.85
CA ALA A 208 -8.39 3.14 -4.82
C ALA A 208 -7.21 2.92 -5.78
N VAL A 209 -6.11 2.33 -5.31
CA VAL A 209 -4.97 1.94 -6.15
C VAL A 209 -5.35 0.78 -7.08
N ASP A 210 -6.16 -0.17 -6.62
CA ASP A 210 -6.65 -1.31 -7.40
C ASP A 210 -7.64 -0.85 -8.49
N SER A 211 -8.58 0.06 -8.18
CA SER A 211 -9.49 0.63 -9.20
C SER A 211 -8.75 1.48 -10.23
N TYR A 212 -7.80 2.32 -9.80
CA TYR A 212 -6.93 3.07 -10.72
C TYR A 212 -6.11 2.13 -11.62
N THR A 213 -5.54 1.06 -11.07
CA THR A 213 -4.69 0.12 -11.81
C THR A 213 -5.49 -0.69 -12.82
N THR A 214 -6.68 -1.17 -12.45
CA THR A 214 -7.58 -1.89 -13.36
C THR A 214 -8.12 -0.97 -14.48
N GLU A 215 -8.51 0.27 -14.18
CA GLU A 215 -8.83 1.27 -15.20
C GLU A 215 -7.67 1.51 -16.16
N LYS A 216 -6.44 1.65 -15.65
CA LYS A 216 -5.23 1.89 -16.45
C LYS A 216 -4.90 0.69 -17.36
N ALA A 217 -5.11 -0.53 -16.89
CA ALA A 217 -5.00 -1.75 -17.70
C ALA A 217 -6.08 -1.79 -18.81
N LEU A 218 -7.35 -1.52 -18.49
CA LEU A 218 -8.43 -1.45 -19.49
C LEU A 218 -8.19 -0.36 -20.55
N LYS A 219 -7.59 0.77 -20.15
CA LYS A 219 -7.17 1.85 -21.08
C LYS A 219 -5.99 1.46 -21.98
N LYS A 220 -5.11 0.54 -21.56
CA LYS A 220 -4.11 -0.09 -22.45
C LYS A 220 -4.73 -1.05 -23.46
N VAL A 221 -5.63 -1.94 -23.02
CA VAL A 221 -6.29 -2.93 -23.90
C VAL A 221 -7.02 -2.24 -25.06
N LYS A 222 -7.65 -1.09 -24.82
CA LYS A 222 -8.32 -0.27 -25.85
C LYS A 222 -7.36 0.46 -26.82
N ARG A 223 -6.04 0.40 -26.62
CA ARG A 223 -5.03 1.07 -27.45
C ARG A 223 -4.23 0.13 -28.36
N LEU A 224 -4.26 -1.18 -28.14
CA LEU A 224 -3.81 -2.11 -29.18
C LEU A 224 -4.82 -2.06 -30.34
N PRO A 225 -4.38 -1.98 -31.61
CA PRO A 225 -5.28 -2.13 -32.73
C PRO A 225 -5.84 -3.56 -32.71
N THR A 226 -7.15 -3.70 -32.90
CA THR A 226 -7.79 -5.00 -33.09
C THR A 226 -7.14 -5.69 -34.29
N SER A 227 -6.30 -6.70 -34.03
CA SER A 227 -5.70 -7.53 -35.08
C SER A 227 -6.83 -8.15 -35.89
N LEU A 228 -6.93 -7.78 -37.17
CA LEU A 228 -7.98 -8.26 -38.06
C LEU A 228 -8.02 -9.79 -38.02
N PRO A 229 -9.19 -10.42 -37.78
CA PRO A 229 -9.27 -11.87 -37.80
C PRO A 229 -8.92 -12.33 -39.22
N GLN A 230 -7.79 -13.04 -39.35
CA GLN A 230 -7.42 -13.68 -40.60
C GLN A 230 -8.54 -14.67 -40.96
N LYS A 231 -9.32 -14.34 -41.99
CA LYS A 231 -10.27 -15.29 -42.58
C LYS A 231 -9.46 -16.42 -43.20
N ILE A 232 -9.42 -17.55 -42.50
CA ILE A 232 -8.92 -18.81 -43.05
C ILE A 232 -9.93 -19.25 -44.10
N ASN A 233 -9.72 -18.81 -45.35
CA ASN A 233 -10.49 -19.28 -46.49
C ASN A 233 -10.10 -20.74 -46.75
N VAL A 234 -10.84 -21.68 -46.17
CA VAL A 234 -10.86 -23.06 -46.65
C VAL A 234 -11.58 -23.05 -48.00
N THR A 235 -10.88 -23.37 -49.08
CA THR A 235 -11.49 -23.54 -50.40
C THR A 235 -12.15 -24.91 -50.49
N ASP A 236 -13.44 -24.96 -50.83
CA ASP A 236 -14.11 -26.19 -51.22
C ASP A 236 -13.36 -26.86 -52.37
N VAL A 237 -13.14 -28.17 -52.23
CA VAL A 237 -12.76 -29.07 -53.33
C VAL A 237 -13.75 -30.22 -53.31
N THR A 238 -14.84 -30.06 -54.07
CA THR A 238 -15.82 -31.13 -54.31
C THR A 238 -15.27 -32.14 -55.31
N MET A 239 -15.26 -33.41 -54.93
CA MET A 239 -15.25 -34.54 -55.85
C MET A 239 -16.20 -35.61 -55.32
N GLU A 240 -17.12 -36.08 -56.16
CA GLU A 240 -18.04 -37.16 -55.83
C GLU A 240 -17.56 -38.51 -56.39
N ASP A 241 -17.71 -39.53 -55.54
CA ASP A 241 -18.01 -40.93 -55.84
C ASP A 241 -17.12 -41.75 -56.81
N LYS A 242 -16.48 -42.80 -56.25
CA LYS A 242 -16.81 -44.21 -56.57
C LYS A 242 -16.04 -45.28 -55.78
N GLY A 243 -16.77 -46.30 -55.33
CA GLY A 243 -16.32 -47.70 -55.36
C GLY A 243 -15.64 -48.29 -54.12
N ASP A 244 -16.44 -48.97 -53.30
CA ASP A 244 -16.24 -50.33 -52.74
C ASP A 244 -14.82 -50.82 -52.33
N GLY A 245 -14.64 -51.19 -51.06
CA GLY A 245 -13.45 -51.94 -50.58
C GLY A 245 -13.44 -52.19 -49.06
N GLU A 246 -13.35 -53.46 -48.64
CA GLU A 246 -13.65 -53.93 -47.28
C GLU A 246 -12.73 -53.46 -46.12
N LEU A 247 -13.41 -53.20 -45.00
CA LEU A 247 -13.04 -53.30 -43.58
C LEU A 247 -11.76 -54.08 -43.19
N GLU A 248 -10.89 -53.50 -42.33
CA GLU A 248 -10.56 -54.11 -41.02
C GLU A 248 -9.99 -53.13 -39.97
N THR A 249 -9.88 -53.59 -38.71
CA THR A 249 -9.86 -52.77 -37.48
C THR A 249 -8.48 -52.36 -36.94
N GLN A 250 -8.39 -51.19 -36.26
CA GLN A 250 -8.00 -51.14 -34.83
C GLN A 250 -8.18 -49.77 -34.11
N THR A 251 -9.25 -49.72 -33.31
CA THR A 251 -9.38 -49.17 -31.94
C THR A 251 -8.36 -48.19 -31.32
N VAL A 252 -8.88 -47.05 -30.81
CA VAL A 252 -8.60 -46.51 -29.45
C VAL A 252 -9.94 -46.08 -28.82
N LYS A 253 -10.11 -46.16 -27.48
CA LYS A 253 -11.34 -45.79 -26.76
C LYS A 253 -11.07 -44.90 -25.55
N THR A 254 -12.01 -43.98 -25.27
CA THR A 254 -12.22 -43.33 -23.96
C THR A 254 -12.86 -44.29 -22.95
N PRO A 255 -12.80 -44.00 -21.63
CA PRO A 255 -14.06 -43.77 -20.90
C PRO A 255 -13.99 -42.65 -19.83
N SER A 256 -15.07 -42.51 -19.04
CA SER A 256 -15.42 -41.36 -18.18
C SER A 256 -15.55 -41.70 -16.67
N ASP A 257 -16.06 -40.75 -15.88
CA ASP A 257 -16.26 -40.77 -14.42
C ASP A 257 -17.20 -41.85 -13.85
N VAL A 258 -17.12 -42.10 -12.53
CA VAL A 258 -18.25 -42.30 -11.55
C VAL A 258 -17.70 -42.43 -10.10
N GLN A 259 -18.57 -42.41 -9.07
CA GLN A 259 -18.28 -42.07 -7.66
C GLN A 259 -18.74 -43.14 -6.62
N GLU A 260 -18.21 -43.06 -5.37
CA GLU A 260 -18.73 -43.57 -4.06
C GLU A 260 -18.44 -45.03 -3.55
N LYS A 261 -17.80 -45.10 -2.34
CA LYS A 261 -18.12 -45.91 -1.11
C LYS A 261 -18.16 -47.48 -1.17
N SER A 262 -17.71 -48.28 -0.18
CA SER A 262 -17.40 -48.04 1.26
C SER A 262 -16.74 -49.25 2.02
N LYS A 263 -16.21 -48.96 3.23
CA LYS A 263 -16.09 -49.77 4.48
C LYS A 263 -15.03 -50.91 4.69
N GLY A 264 -14.43 -50.85 5.90
CA GLY A 264 -13.90 -51.96 6.73
C GLY A 264 -12.40 -52.27 6.65
N ASP A 265 -11.68 -52.66 7.72
CA ASP A 265 -11.90 -52.60 9.20
C ASP A 265 -10.57 -52.84 9.97
N GLU A 266 -10.50 -52.44 11.26
CA GLU A 266 -9.53 -52.83 12.34
C GLU A 266 -7.99 -52.59 12.14
N ASP A 267 -7.11 -52.54 13.16
CA ASP A 267 -7.05 -52.00 14.56
C ASP A 267 -5.53 -52.11 14.96
N HIS A 268 -4.87 -51.59 16.02
CA HIS A 268 -5.16 -50.84 17.26
C HIS A 268 -3.94 -49.85 17.47
N GLN A 269 -3.57 -49.16 18.57
CA GLN A 269 -3.71 -49.32 20.03
C GLN A 269 -3.98 -47.99 20.79
N ASN A 270 -4.01 -48.08 22.12
CA ASN A 270 -4.50 -47.12 23.12
C ASN A 270 -3.37 -46.71 24.11
N ILE A 271 -3.43 -45.50 24.68
CA ILE A 271 -2.96 -45.20 26.06
C ILE A 271 -3.75 -44.01 26.65
N LYS A 272 -3.91 -43.99 27.98
CA LYS A 272 -4.94 -43.22 28.73
C LYS A 272 -4.40 -41.95 29.41
N GLY A 273 -5.31 -41.01 29.73
CA GLY A 273 -5.10 -39.94 30.71
C GLY A 273 -6.39 -39.20 31.13
N ASN A 274 -6.80 -39.33 32.40
CA ASN A 274 -7.88 -38.51 33.02
C ASN A 274 -7.31 -37.13 33.43
N SER A 275 -8.01 -36.11 33.96
CA SER A 275 -9.31 -35.95 34.68
C SER A 275 -9.69 -34.45 34.66
N SER A 276 -10.87 -34.03 34.18
CA SER A 276 -12.14 -33.77 34.94
C SER A 276 -12.10 -32.73 36.08
N LEU A 277 -12.94 -31.67 36.00
CA LEU A 277 -13.90 -31.13 37.01
C LEU A 277 -14.08 -29.59 37.00
N THR A 278 -15.36 -29.14 36.98
CA THR A 278 -16.02 -27.95 37.62
C THR A 278 -15.32 -26.56 37.70
N GLY A 279 -16.02 -25.42 37.65
CA GLY A 279 -17.47 -25.15 37.61
C GLY A 279 -17.78 -23.64 37.76
N ASP A 280 -19.07 -23.25 37.77
CA ASP A 280 -19.53 -21.86 37.66
C ASP A 280 -19.11 -20.86 38.75
N ARG A 281 -19.03 -19.57 38.37
CA ARG A 281 -19.81 -18.50 39.06
C ARG A 281 -19.94 -17.20 38.26
N ILE A 282 -21.07 -16.53 38.49
CA ILE A 282 -21.49 -15.26 37.84
C ILE A 282 -21.19 -14.07 38.77
N ALA A 283 -20.70 -12.96 38.21
CA ALA A 283 -20.77 -11.65 38.84
C ALA A 283 -21.15 -10.57 37.81
N LYS A 284 -22.07 -9.66 38.16
CA LYS A 284 -22.50 -8.53 37.31
C LYS A 284 -21.88 -7.23 37.84
N HIS A 285 -21.43 -6.36 36.94
CA HIS A 285 -21.30 -4.93 37.23
C HIS A 285 -21.87 -4.08 36.08
N LYS A 286 -22.37 -2.89 36.40
CA LYS A 286 -23.16 -2.03 35.51
C LYS A 286 -22.87 -0.55 35.79
N LYS A 287 -22.37 0.18 34.78
CA LYS A 287 -22.54 1.64 34.51
C LYS A 287 -21.55 2.06 33.40
N THR A 288 -22.00 2.35 32.19
CA THR A 288 -22.34 3.69 31.63
C THR A 288 -21.16 4.65 31.41
N SER A 289 -20.82 4.85 30.14
CA SER A 289 -20.41 6.14 29.57
C SER A 289 -20.97 6.23 28.14
N THR A 290 -21.16 7.44 27.62
CA THR A 290 -21.97 7.68 26.40
C THR A 290 -21.11 8.23 25.28
N CYS A 291 -20.91 7.46 24.21
CA CYS A 291 -20.32 7.96 22.97
C CYS A 291 -21.39 8.69 22.15
N ILE A 292 -21.18 9.98 21.88
CA ILE A 292 -21.99 10.75 20.93
C ILE A 292 -21.20 10.83 19.63
N GLY A 293 -21.71 10.20 18.57
CA GLY A 293 -21.09 10.17 17.26
C GLY A 293 -22.15 9.92 16.18
N GLY A 294 -22.77 11.00 15.71
CA GLY A 294 -23.64 10.99 14.54
C GLY A 294 -22.95 11.74 13.40
N PRO A 295 -23.15 11.34 12.12
CA PRO A 295 -22.61 12.07 10.99
C PRO A 295 -23.32 13.44 10.85
N SER A 296 -22.55 14.47 10.49
CA SER A 296 -23.11 15.70 9.94
C SER A 296 -23.37 15.53 8.43
N ASN A 297 -24.37 16.25 7.92
CA ASN A 297 -24.68 16.32 6.48
C ASN A 297 -23.62 17.12 5.71
#